data_AF-A0A1N6GCZ6-F1
#
_entry.id   AF-A0A1N6GCZ6-F1
#
_cell.length_a   1.000
_cell.length_b   1.000
_cell.length_c   1.000
_cell.angle_alpha   90.00
_cell.angle_beta   90.00
_cell.angle_gamma   90.00
#
_symmetry.space_group_name_H-M   'P 1'
#
loop_
_entity.id
_entity.type
_entity.pdbx_description
1 polymer ?
#
loop_
_entity_poly.entity_id
_entity_poly.type
_entity_poly.pdbx_seq_one_letter_code
_entity_poly.pdbx_strand_id
1 'polypeptide(L)'
;MITLKEAWVWYLETRKLLRLMRRFASHYWDQLPWADALEKDELFRTQEGPPLVDSAGSSLDQLDDLAIVVLFSAFESQVRSRVLLDVEDEIKQLKHPALQSAGKNVEHELSRGSFHRVLSALSPIDHDLVEQVWQVRHYRN
;
A
#
# COMPACT_ATOMS: atom_id res chain seq x y z
N MET A 1 -2.65 1.54 -11.48
CA MET A 1 -3.09 1.54 -10.07
C MET A 1 -2.77 0.16 -9.52
N ILE A 2 -2.07 0.06 -8.39
CA ILE A 2 -1.69 -1.26 -7.85
C ILE A 2 -2.96 -1.98 -7.40
N THR A 3 -3.09 -3.25 -7.78
CA THR A 3 -4.17 -4.12 -7.29
C THR A 3 -3.83 -4.66 -5.91
N LEU A 4 -4.83 -5.12 -5.16
CA LEU A 4 -4.61 -5.82 -3.89
C LEU A 4 -3.67 -7.02 -4.04
N LYS A 5 -3.79 -7.76 -5.15
CA LYS A 5 -2.93 -8.90 -5.45
C LYS A 5 -1.48 -8.46 -5.65
N GLU A 6 -1.25 -7.40 -6.42
CA GLU A 6 0.10 -6.87 -6.66
C GLU A 6 0.73 -6.31 -5.38
N ALA A 7 -0.04 -5.60 -4.56
CA ALA A 7 0.40 -5.15 -3.24
C ALA A 7 0.80 -6.32 -2.32
N TRP A 8 0.01 -7.40 -2.32
CA TRP A 8 0.32 -8.60 -1.54
C TRP A 8 1.58 -9.32 -2.05
N VAL A 9 1.72 -9.45 -3.37
CA VAL A 9 2.92 -10.04 -3.98
C VAL A 9 4.16 -9.22 -3.66
N TRP A 10 4.06 -7.88 -3.75
CA TRP A 10 5.16 -6.98 -3.36
C TRP A 10 5.59 -7.22 -1.91
N TYR A 11 4.65 -7.33 -0.98
CA TYR A 11 4.94 -7.61 0.42
C TYR A 11 5.70 -8.94 0.59
N LEU A 12 5.18 -10.02 0.01
CA LEU A 12 5.79 -11.34 0.12
C LEU A 12 7.21 -11.39 -0.44
N GLU A 13 7.42 -10.84 -1.65
CA GLU A 13 8.72 -10.85 -2.30
C GLU A 13 9.72 -9.94 -1.57
N THR A 14 9.28 -8.77 -1.09
CA THR A 14 10.13 -7.85 -0.30
C THR A 14 10.56 -8.51 1.00
N ARG A 15 9.61 -9.14 1.73
CA ARG A 15 9.90 -9.87 2.96
C ARG A 15 10.90 -11.01 2.73
N LYS A 16 10.72 -11.76 1.65
CA LYS A 16 11.62 -12.83 1.25
C LYS A 16 13.03 -12.31 0.94
N LEU A 17 13.14 -11.24 0.15
CA LEU A 17 14.41 -10.60 -0.19
C LEU A 17 15.15 -10.10 1.05
N LEU A 18 14.47 -9.38 1.95
CA LEU A 18 15.09 -8.87 3.17
C LEU A 18 15.57 -10.00 4.09
N ARG A 19 14.80 -11.10 4.20
CA ARG A 19 15.24 -12.29 4.95
C ARG A 19 16.46 -12.95 4.34
N LEU A 20 16.47 -13.10 3.00
CA LEU A 20 17.62 -13.64 2.28
C LEU A 20 18.85 -12.75 2.47
N MET A 21 18.69 -11.43 2.36
CA MET A 21 19.77 -10.48 2.53
C MET A 21 20.33 -10.50 3.95
N ARG A 22 19.46 -10.52 4.96
CA ARG A 22 19.88 -10.63 6.37
C ARG A 22 20.67 -11.91 6.61
N ARG A 23 20.17 -13.04 6.12
CA ARG A 23 20.85 -14.35 6.23
C ARG A 23 22.17 -14.38 5.46
N PHE A 24 22.21 -13.72 4.30
CA PHE A 24 23.41 -13.60 3.48
C PHE A 24 24.49 -12.80 4.22
N ALA A 25 24.12 -11.61 4.69
CA ALA A 25 25.00 -10.73 5.45
C ALA A 25 25.53 -11.40 6.73
N SER A 26 24.69 -12.16 7.44
CA SER A 26 25.07 -12.77 8.72
C SER A 26 25.97 -14.00 8.62
N HIS A 27 25.86 -14.78 7.53
CA HIS A 27 26.53 -16.09 7.44
C HIS A 27 27.62 -16.17 6.36
N TYR A 28 27.52 -15.36 5.31
CA TYR A 28 28.32 -15.55 4.10
C TYR A 28 29.12 -14.32 3.71
N TRP A 29 28.82 -13.13 4.22
CA TRP A 29 29.44 -11.87 3.81
C TRP A 29 30.98 -11.90 3.85
N ASP A 30 31.54 -12.30 4.99
CA ASP A 30 32.99 -12.34 5.18
C ASP A 30 33.69 -13.51 4.46
N GLN A 31 32.91 -14.42 3.88
CA GLN A 31 33.41 -15.58 3.12
C GLN A 31 33.38 -15.35 1.61
N LEU A 32 32.91 -14.19 1.15
CA LEU A 32 32.82 -13.89 -0.27
C LEU A 32 34.21 -13.67 -0.86
N PRO A 33 34.45 -14.14 -2.09
CA PRO A 33 35.66 -13.81 -2.83
C PRO A 33 35.56 -12.37 -3.33
N TRP A 34 35.84 -11.41 -2.45
CA TRP A 34 35.73 -9.98 -2.74
C TRP A 34 36.60 -9.51 -3.91
N ALA A 35 37.70 -10.22 -4.18
CA ALA A 35 38.63 -9.92 -5.26
C ALA A 35 37.93 -9.86 -6.64
N ASP A 36 38.51 -9.08 -7.55
CA ASP A 36 38.09 -8.89 -8.94
C ASP A 36 36.84 -8.02 -9.14
N ALA A 37 35.67 -8.63 -9.34
CA ALA A 37 34.49 -7.92 -9.82
C ALA A 37 33.76 -7.15 -8.71
N LEU A 38 33.73 -7.70 -7.49
CA LEU A 38 33.04 -7.10 -6.35
C LEU A 38 33.85 -5.96 -5.70
N GLU A 39 35.18 -6.07 -5.69
CA GLU A 39 36.08 -5.00 -5.21
C GLU A 39 36.00 -3.74 -6.08
N LYS A 40 35.74 -3.90 -7.37
CA LYS A 40 35.58 -2.78 -8.33
C LYS A 40 34.22 -2.09 -8.23
N ASP A 41 33.26 -2.70 -7.52
CA ASP A 41 31.95 -2.09 -7.28
C ASP A 41 32.03 -1.22 -6.02
N GLU A 42 31.96 0.11 -6.20
CA GLU A 42 32.05 1.06 -5.09
C GLU A 42 30.94 0.88 -4.05
N LEU A 43 29.75 0.43 -4.47
CA LEU A 43 28.64 0.20 -3.55
C LEU A 43 28.91 -1.00 -2.66
N PHE A 44 29.55 -2.06 -3.16
CA PHE A 44 29.90 -3.22 -2.34
C PHE A 44 31.16 -2.99 -1.51
N ARG A 45 32.16 -2.30 -2.05
CA ARG A 45 33.43 -2.01 -1.39
C ARG A 45 33.29 -1.24 -0.08
N THR A 46 32.24 -0.43 0.05
CA THR A 46 31.99 0.43 1.21
C THR A 46 31.09 -0.19 2.27
N GLN A 47 30.59 -1.41 2.05
CA GLN A 47 29.60 -2.04 2.91
C GLN A 47 30.24 -3.11 3.81
N GLU A 48 29.77 -3.15 5.05
CA GLU A 48 30.14 -4.17 6.02
C GLU A 48 28.94 -5.08 6.30
N GLY A 49 29.22 -6.34 6.66
CA GLY A 49 28.19 -7.34 6.94
C GLY A 49 27.25 -6.95 8.09
N PRO A 50 27.74 -6.54 9.28
CA PRO A 50 26.88 -6.22 10.41
C PRO A 50 25.88 -5.07 10.13
N PRO A 51 26.27 -3.93 9.54
CA PRO A 51 25.32 -2.89 9.14
C PRO A 51 24.20 -3.37 8.19
N LEU A 52 24.50 -4.32 7.30
CA LEU A 52 23.50 -4.91 6.39
C LEU A 52 22.51 -5.82 7.13
N VAL A 53 22.97 -6.57 8.13
CA VAL A 53 22.10 -7.37 9.01
C VAL A 53 21.13 -6.45 9.74
N ASP A 54 21.63 -5.37 10.33
CA ASP A 54 20.82 -4.41 11.09
C ASP A 54 19.84 -3.65 10.20
N SER A 55 20.28 -3.25 9.01
CA SER A 55 19.43 -2.56 8.03
C SER A 55 18.30 -3.46 7.52
N ALA A 56 18.59 -4.72 7.20
CA ALA A 56 17.60 -5.69 6.76
C ALA A 56 16.64 -6.07 7.90
N GLY A 57 17.13 -6.14 9.15
CA GLY A 57 16.32 -6.33 10.35
C GLY A 57 15.33 -5.19 10.55
N SER A 58 15.83 -3.95 10.61
CA SER A 58 15.01 -2.75 10.79
C SER A 58 13.95 -2.60 9.68
N SER A 59 14.33 -2.91 8.44
CA SER A 59 13.39 -2.90 7.30
C SER A 59 12.31 -3.98 7.43
N LEU A 60 12.64 -5.16 7.95
CA LEU A 60 11.65 -6.22 8.22
C LEU A 60 10.66 -5.82 9.31
N ASP A 61 11.14 -5.15 10.35
CA ASP A 61 10.31 -4.73 11.48
C ASP A 61 9.27 -3.68 11.05
N GLN A 62 9.62 -2.82 10.09
CA GLN A 62 8.72 -1.80 9.54
C GLN A 62 7.88 -2.28 8.34
N LEU A 63 8.24 -3.42 7.74
CA LEU A 63 7.61 -3.88 6.50
C LEU A 63 6.13 -4.20 6.69
N ASP A 64 5.75 -4.77 7.84
CA ASP A 64 4.36 -5.13 8.11
C ASP A 64 3.47 -3.87 8.19
N ASP A 65 3.93 -2.82 8.85
CA ASP A 65 3.23 -1.53 8.91
C ASP A 65 3.10 -0.88 7.52
N LEU A 66 4.20 -0.87 6.75
CA LEU A 66 4.17 -0.36 5.38
C LEU A 66 3.24 -1.18 4.48
N ALA A 67 3.20 -2.49 4.67
CA ALA A 67 2.32 -3.38 3.92
C ALA A 67 0.85 -3.09 4.20
N ILE A 68 0.48 -2.82 5.46
CA ILE A 68 -0.87 -2.39 5.82
C ILE A 68 -1.24 -1.13 5.04
N VAL A 69 -0.37 -0.11 5.01
CA VAL A 69 -0.63 1.15 4.29
C VAL A 69 -0.80 0.92 2.78
N VAL A 70 0.04 0.09 2.16
CA VAL A 70 -0.01 -0.19 0.72
C VAL A 70 -1.25 -1.01 0.37
N LEU A 71 -1.55 -2.07 1.12
CA LEU A 71 -2.73 -2.91 0.93
C LEU A 71 -4.01 -2.11 1.12
N PHE A 72 -4.07 -1.28 2.16
CA PHE A 72 -5.21 -0.42 2.41
C PHE A 72 -5.41 0.59 1.28
N SER A 73 -4.33 1.18 0.77
CA SER A 73 -4.41 2.12 -0.36
C SER A 73 -4.90 1.43 -1.64
N ALA A 74 -4.46 0.19 -1.90
CA ALA A 74 -4.95 -0.62 -3.02
C ALA A 74 -6.43 -0.96 -2.88
N PHE A 75 -6.87 -1.37 -1.67
CA PHE A 75 -8.27 -1.63 -1.35
C PHE A 75 -9.13 -0.37 -1.53
N GLU A 76 -8.75 0.74 -0.90
CA GLU A 76 -9.47 2.02 -0.96
C GLU A 76 -9.72 2.43 -2.41
N SER A 77 -8.69 2.28 -3.22
CA SER A 77 -8.75 2.65 -4.63
C SER A 77 -9.63 1.71 -5.45
N GLN A 78 -9.64 0.40 -5.16
CA GLN A 78 -10.55 -0.55 -5.81
C GLN A 78 -12.02 -0.29 -5.44
N VAL A 79 -12.31 -0.10 -4.15
CA VAL A 79 -13.67 0.21 -3.68
C VAL A 79 -14.14 1.52 -4.32
N ARG A 80 -13.30 2.55 -4.33
CA ARG A 80 -13.62 3.82 -4.98
C ARG A 80 -13.94 3.66 -6.46
N SER A 81 -13.11 2.92 -7.21
CA SER A 81 -13.38 2.64 -8.62
C SER A 81 -14.70 1.90 -8.82
N ARG A 82 -15.03 0.96 -7.93
CA ARG A 82 -16.30 0.23 -8.01
C ARG A 82 -17.50 1.14 -7.75
N VAL A 83 -17.45 1.91 -6.66
CA VAL A 83 -18.53 2.84 -6.28
C VAL A 83 -18.72 3.92 -7.34
N LEU A 84 -17.65 4.42 -7.95
CA LEU A 84 -17.74 5.37 -9.06
C LEU A 84 -18.52 4.79 -10.24
N LEU A 85 -18.26 3.53 -10.62
CA LEU A 85 -19.01 2.87 -11.70
C LEU A 85 -20.50 2.75 -11.35
N ASP A 86 -20.80 2.31 -10.13
CA ASP A 86 -22.19 2.14 -9.68
C ASP A 86 -22.94 3.51 -9.66
N VAL A 87 -22.28 4.58 -9.17
CA VAL A 87 -22.83 5.94 -9.15
C VAL A 87 -22.99 6.52 -10.56
N GLU A 88 -22.01 6.34 -11.45
CA GLU A 88 -22.10 6.79 -12.85
C GLU A 88 -23.31 6.16 -13.56
N ASP A 89 -23.56 4.88 -13.32
CA ASP A 89 -24.68 4.17 -13.93
C ASP A 89 -26.04 4.61 -13.36
N GLU A 90 -26.12 4.92 -12.06
CA GLU A 90 -27.31 5.53 -11.45
C GLU A 90 -27.56 6.95 -12.01
N ILE A 91 -26.52 7.78 -12.12
CA ILE A 91 -26.64 9.15 -12.65
C ILE A 91 -27.22 9.16 -14.06
N LYS A 92 -26.79 8.22 -14.92
CA LYS A 92 -27.30 8.08 -16.30
C LYS A 92 -28.81 7.79 -16.36
N GLN A 93 -29.36 7.16 -15.32
CA GLN A 93 -30.79 6.82 -15.24
C GLN A 93 -31.66 7.97 -14.71
N LEU A 94 -31.07 8.97 -14.05
CA LEU A 94 -31.78 10.12 -13.51
C LEU A 94 -32.29 11.03 -14.64
N LYS A 95 -33.59 11.36 -14.62
CA LYS A 95 -34.22 12.25 -15.61
C LYS A 95 -34.30 13.71 -15.17
N HIS A 96 -34.30 13.97 -13.86
CA HIS A 96 -34.49 15.32 -13.32
C HIS A 96 -33.16 16.09 -13.28
N PRO A 97 -33.05 17.30 -13.88
CA PRO A 97 -31.79 18.05 -13.96
C PRO A 97 -31.13 18.33 -12.60
N ALA A 98 -31.93 18.63 -11.57
CA ALA A 98 -31.38 18.85 -10.22
C ALA A 98 -30.76 17.58 -9.62
N LEU A 99 -31.33 16.40 -9.90
CA LEU A 99 -30.80 15.12 -9.43
C LEU A 99 -29.53 14.74 -10.20
N GLN A 100 -29.48 15.01 -11.50
CA GLN A 100 -28.26 14.84 -12.31
C GLN A 100 -27.12 15.73 -11.79
N SER A 101 -27.42 16.99 -11.45
CA SER A 101 -26.41 17.89 -10.87
C SER A 101 -25.93 17.43 -9.50
N ALA A 102 -26.83 16.95 -8.64
CA ALA A 102 -26.47 16.39 -7.34
C ALA A 102 -25.59 15.13 -7.50
N GLY A 103 -25.94 14.25 -8.44
CA GLY A 103 -25.17 13.06 -8.77
C GLY A 103 -23.75 13.37 -9.24
N LYS A 104 -23.59 14.32 -10.17
CA LYS A 104 -22.25 14.77 -10.63
C LYS A 104 -21.39 15.33 -9.51
N ASN A 105 -22.00 16.00 -8.52
CA ASN A 105 -21.27 16.46 -7.34
C ASN A 105 -20.77 15.29 -6.49
N VAL A 106 -21.57 14.23 -6.34
CA VAL A 106 -21.16 13.01 -5.63
C VAL A 106 -19.99 12.33 -6.35
N GLU A 107 -20.09 12.15 -7.67
CA GLU A 107 -19.03 11.61 -8.52
C GLU A 107 -17.72 12.41 -8.36
N HIS A 108 -17.81 13.75 -8.40
CA HIS A 108 -16.65 14.63 -8.21
C HIS A 108 -16.01 14.47 -6.83
N GLU A 109 -16.81 14.43 -5.76
CA GLU A 109 -16.31 14.25 -4.39
C GLU A 109 -15.66 12.88 -4.17
N LEU A 110 -16.20 11.83 -4.79
CA LEU A 110 -15.62 10.49 -4.79
C LEU A 110 -14.28 10.45 -5.51
N SER A 111 -14.17 11.10 -6.67
CA SER A 111 -12.93 11.17 -7.46
C SER A 111 -11.80 11.91 -6.73
N ARG A 112 -12.14 12.92 -5.91
CA ARG A 112 -11.17 13.70 -5.10
C ARG A 112 -10.65 12.98 -3.86
N GLY A 113 -11.09 11.76 -3.60
CA GLY A 113 -10.52 10.91 -2.54
C GLY A 113 -11.17 11.05 -1.17
N SER A 114 -12.39 11.59 -1.10
CA SER A 114 -13.18 11.58 0.14
C SER A 114 -13.78 10.19 0.39
N PHE A 115 -12.92 9.21 0.72
CA PHE A 115 -13.37 7.86 1.08
C PHE A 115 -14.28 7.85 2.31
N HIS A 116 -14.13 8.86 3.18
CA HIS A 116 -15.06 9.08 4.30
C HIS A 116 -16.51 9.15 3.82
N ARG A 117 -16.82 9.83 2.71
CA ARG A 117 -18.21 9.92 2.21
C ARG A 117 -18.78 8.56 1.81
N VAL A 118 -17.96 7.71 1.18
CA VAL A 118 -18.33 6.32 0.85
C VAL A 118 -18.66 5.56 2.12
N LEU A 119 -17.80 5.65 3.13
CA LEU A 119 -17.96 4.93 4.39
C LEU A 119 -19.11 5.46 5.24
N SER A 120 -19.33 6.78 5.26
CA SER A 120 -20.43 7.37 6.03
C SER A 120 -21.79 6.91 5.52
N ALA A 121 -21.94 6.64 4.22
CA ALA A 121 -23.16 6.07 3.67
C ALA A 121 -23.41 4.63 4.14
N LEU A 122 -22.35 3.91 4.52
CA LEU A 122 -22.40 2.53 5.02
C LEU A 122 -22.48 2.45 6.55
N SER A 123 -22.30 3.56 7.27
CA SER A 123 -22.38 3.61 8.73
C SER A 123 -23.68 3.05 9.35
N PRO A 124 -24.86 3.10 8.71
CA PRO A 124 -26.07 2.47 9.26
C PRO A 124 -26.05 0.93 9.22
N ILE A 125 -25.19 0.34 8.39
CA ILE A 125 -25.05 -1.11 8.20
C ILE A 125 -23.97 -1.66 9.14
N ASP A 126 -22.86 -0.94 9.26
CA ASP A 126 -21.75 -1.30 10.13
C ASP A 126 -21.09 -0.02 10.67
N HIS A 127 -21.31 0.23 11.96
CA HIS A 127 -20.79 1.41 12.66
C HIS A 127 -19.27 1.34 12.85
N ASP A 128 -18.73 0.13 13.04
CA ASP A 128 -17.31 -0.09 13.35
C ASP A 128 -16.45 -0.01 12.08
N LEU A 129 -17.04 -0.23 10.91
CA LEU A 129 -16.35 -0.13 9.61
C LEU A 129 -15.69 1.24 9.40
N VAL A 130 -16.38 2.32 9.79
CA VAL A 130 -15.84 3.68 9.65
C VAL A 130 -14.63 3.87 10.57
N GLU A 131 -14.72 3.37 11.80
CA GLU A 131 -13.69 3.50 12.83
C GLU A 131 -12.45 2.66 12.50
N GLN A 132 -12.64 1.41 12.06
CA GLN A 132 -11.56 0.52 11.64
C GLN A 132 -10.76 1.09 10.46
N VAL A 133 -11.45 1.68 9.47
CA VAL A 133 -10.78 2.37 8.35
C VAL A 133 -10.06 3.64 8.82
N TRP A 134 -10.67 4.38 9.74
CA TRP A 134 -10.06 5.57 10.31
C TRP A 134 -8.77 5.25 11.08
N GLN A 135 -8.73 4.14 11.82
CA GLN A 135 -7.52 3.67 12.51
C GLN A 135 -6.37 3.48 11.51
N VAL A 136 -6.60 2.81 10.37
CA VAL A 136 -5.57 2.61 9.35
C VAL A 136 -5.13 3.93 8.70
N ARG A 137 -6.04 4.90 8.52
CA ARG A 137 -5.68 6.24 8.07
C ARG A 137 -4.88 7.04 9.09
N HIS A 138 -5.13 6.85 10.39
CA HIS A 138 -4.37 7.49 11.45
C HIS A 138 -2.92 6.99 11.50
N TYR A 139 -2.68 5.70 11.20
CA TYR A 139 -1.33 5.17 11.03
C TYR A 139 -0.57 5.72 9.81
N ARG A 140 -1.28 6.33 8.84
CA ARG A 140 -0.71 6.83 7.58
C ARG A 140 -0.33 8.32 7.63
N ASN A 141 -0.95 9.11 8.50
CA ASN A 141 -0.77 10.58 8.62
C ASN A 141 0.01 10.94 9.87
#